data_AF-A0A1E4K6V7-F1
#
_entry.id   AF-A0A1E4K6V7-F1
#
_cell.length_a   1.000
_cell.length_b   1.000
_cell.length_c   1.000
_cell.angle_alpha   90.00
_cell.angle_beta   90.00
_cell.angle_gamma   90.00
#
_symmetry.space_group_name_H-M   'P 1'
#
loop_
_entity.id
_entity.type
_entity.pdbx_description
1 polymer ?
#
loop_
_entity_poly.entity_id
_entity_poly.type
_entity_poly.pdbx_seq_one_letter_code
_entity_poly.pdbx_strand_id
1 'polypeptide(L)'
;MSTTPDFAVSVLLIAYRAADTIVAAIDAALAQTVPCEIIVSDDCSPDDTFAIAGRHLAGYAGPHRVSVRRCAQNRGVSAHLSELFALARGRYFVIMAGDDLARPQRVAATLAAFEANPDVYALGSIVDEIDLQGRPLRQGVRHMPAQFGLDYFVRAGKLATLLGASLALRREVFECFGPLRGSAEDNILTLRAALLGRGLCLEQALIDYRQNPEGLGSWLFARHDATPQRFRRRYERTVRMYRDVADDIEAALARLPALTPPRRALAERIVRIYRIEADARSAILDRPRREWLGPIWRGLREPGLRRKSAERAVKLLLPRRWFGLRG
;
A
#
# COMPACT_ATOMS: atom_id res chain seq x y z
N MET A 1 -32.17 -2.67 -9.31
CA MET A 1 -31.76 -3.83 -10.12
C MET A 1 -30.26 -4.00 -9.98
N SER A 2 -29.81 -5.04 -9.28
CA SER A 2 -28.38 -5.32 -9.13
C SER A 2 -27.89 -5.97 -10.42
N THR A 3 -27.34 -5.19 -11.34
CA THR A 3 -26.66 -5.73 -12.53
C THR A 3 -25.45 -6.50 -12.05
N THR A 4 -25.49 -7.83 -12.15
CA THR A 4 -24.30 -8.67 -11.99
C THR A 4 -23.22 -8.09 -12.90
N PRO A 5 -22.02 -7.75 -12.39
CA PRO A 5 -21.01 -7.12 -13.23
C PRO A 5 -20.59 -8.08 -14.35
N ASP A 6 -20.49 -7.57 -15.58
CA ASP A 6 -20.04 -8.33 -16.77
C ASP A 6 -18.67 -9.01 -16.56
N PHE A 7 -17.89 -8.53 -15.58
CA PHE A 7 -16.58 -9.06 -15.21
C PHE A 7 -16.45 -9.18 -13.69
N ALA A 8 -15.86 -10.28 -13.21
CA ALA A 8 -15.59 -10.47 -11.79
C ALA A 8 -14.46 -9.56 -11.27
N VAL A 9 -13.54 -9.12 -12.14
CA VAL A 9 -12.34 -8.34 -11.78
C VAL A 9 -12.31 -7.02 -12.51
N SER A 10 -11.96 -5.96 -11.78
CA SER A 10 -11.49 -4.69 -12.33
C SER A 10 -10.00 -4.53 -12.05
N VAL A 11 -9.21 -4.50 -13.12
CA VAL A 11 -7.81 -4.10 -13.10
C VAL A 11 -7.74 -2.58 -13.10
N LEU A 12 -7.10 -2.02 -12.07
CA LEU A 12 -6.89 -0.58 -11.89
C LEU A 12 -5.42 -0.29 -12.22
N LEU A 13 -5.13 0.01 -13.48
CA LEU A 13 -3.80 0.38 -13.94
C LEU A 13 -3.59 1.89 -13.68
N ILE A 14 -2.92 2.21 -12.59
CA ILE A 14 -2.64 3.59 -12.17
C ILE A 14 -1.31 4.08 -12.74
N ALA A 15 -1.29 5.30 -13.26
CA ALA A 15 -0.10 5.89 -13.86
C ALA A 15 0.10 7.34 -13.40
N TYR A 16 1.36 7.70 -13.16
CA TYR A 16 1.81 9.08 -13.02
C TYR A 16 3.28 9.18 -13.44
N ARG A 17 3.59 10.01 -14.42
CA ARG A 17 4.94 10.13 -15.03
C ARG A 17 5.50 8.80 -15.53
N ALA A 18 4.71 8.08 -16.31
CA ALA A 18 5.00 6.74 -16.78
C ALA A 18 5.18 6.68 -18.31
N ALA A 19 5.52 7.79 -18.97
CA ALA A 19 5.60 7.83 -20.44
C ALA A 19 6.49 6.73 -21.04
N ASP A 20 7.59 6.40 -20.37
CA ASP A 20 8.56 5.38 -20.82
C ASP A 20 8.13 3.93 -20.54
N THR A 21 7.17 3.72 -19.64
CA THR A 21 6.83 2.38 -19.14
C THR A 21 5.38 1.98 -19.36
N ILE A 22 4.49 2.95 -19.60
CA ILE A 22 3.04 2.74 -19.64
C ILE A 22 2.62 1.76 -20.74
N VAL A 23 3.32 1.75 -21.88
CA VAL A 23 3.03 0.80 -22.98
C VAL A 23 3.21 -0.63 -22.51
N ALA A 24 4.36 -0.96 -21.92
CA ALA A 24 4.66 -2.30 -21.43
C ALA A 24 3.72 -2.71 -20.28
N ALA A 25 3.34 -1.77 -19.42
CA ALA A 25 2.38 -2.01 -18.34
C ALA A 25 0.96 -2.28 -18.87
N ILE A 26 0.53 -1.57 -19.94
CA ILE A 26 -0.73 -1.84 -20.62
C ILE A 26 -0.68 -3.22 -21.28
N ASP A 27 0.39 -3.55 -22.01
CA ASP A 27 0.53 -4.86 -22.67
C ASP A 27 0.45 -6.00 -21.65
N ALA A 28 1.09 -5.84 -20.48
CA ALA A 28 1.01 -6.79 -19.38
C ALA A 28 -0.42 -6.94 -18.80
N ALA A 29 -1.20 -5.86 -18.76
CA ALA A 29 -2.60 -5.90 -18.37
C ALA A 29 -3.50 -6.53 -19.44
N LEU A 30 -3.23 -6.29 -20.73
CA LEU A 30 -3.97 -6.90 -21.84
C LEU A 30 -3.61 -8.37 -22.07
N ALA A 31 -2.46 -8.83 -21.56
CA ALA A 31 -2.04 -10.23 -21.60
C ALA A 31 -2.68 -11.09 -20.49
N GLN A 32 -3.56 -10.54 -19.66
CA GLN A 32 -4.19 -11.31 -18.59
C GLN A 32 -5.07 -12.43 -19.16
N THR A 33 -4.93 -13.63 -18.61
CA THR A 33 -5.57 -14.83 -19.18
C THR A 33 -7.07 -14.94 -18.90
N VAL A 34 -7.64 -14.01 -18.14
CA VAL A 34 -9.06 -13.98 -17.79
C VAL A 34 -9.67 -12.65 -18.24
N PRO A 35 -10.80 -12.66 -18.98
CA PRO A 35 -11.52 -11.45 -19.34
C PRO A 35 -11.85 -10.61 -18.10
N CYS A 36 -11.57 -9.32 -18.17
CA CYS A 36 -11.72 -8.40 -17.04
C CYS A 36 -12.00 -6.98 -17.55
N GLU A 37 -12.47 -6.13 -16.64
CA GLU A 37 -12.49 -4.68 -16.85
C GLU A 37 -11.08 -4.13 -16.57
N ILE A 38 -10.51 -3.37 -17.49
CA ILE A 38 -9.21 -2.72 -17.34
C ILE A 38 -9.43 -1.21 -17.43
N ILE A 39 -9.10 -0.50 -16.35
CA ILE A 39 -9.17 0.96 -16.29
C ILE A 39 -7.74 1.49 -16.23
N VAL A 40 -7.28 2.05 -17.34
CA VAL A 40 -6.01 2.79 -17.42
C VAL A 40 -6.27 4.22 -16.99
N SER A 41 -5.62 4.67 -15.92
CA SER A 41 -5.93 5.93 -15.29
C SER A 41 -4.68 6.75 -15.02
N ASP A 42 -4.55 7.87 -15.71
CA ASP A 42 -3.47 8.85 -15.53
C ASP A 42 -3.84 9.87 -14.43
N ASP A 43 -3.00 10.01 -13.39
CA ASP A 43 -3.20 11.00 -12.31
C ASP A 43 -2.69 12.39 -12.69
N CYS A 44 -3.12 12.88 -13.87
CA CYS A 44 -2.74 14.16 -14.44
C CYS A 44 -1.21 14.29 -14.58
N SER A 45 -0.59 13.36 -15.30
CA SER A 45 0.85 13.42 -15.55
C SER A 45 1.23 14.69 -16.31
N PRO A 46 2.39 15.29 -16.00
CA PRO A 46 2.91 16.43 -16.75
C PRO A 46 3.57 16.03 -18.09
N ASP A 47 3.82 14.74 -18.31
CA ASP A 47 4.40 14.17 -19.54
C ASP A 47 3.32 13.55 -20.44
N ASP A 48 3.74 12.87 -21.50
CA ASP A 48 2.84 12.28 -22.51
C ASP A 48 2.16 10.97 -22.08
N THR A 49 2.25 10.57 -20.80
CA THR A 49 1.70 9.29 -20.29
C THR A 49 0.27 9.01 -20.77
N PHE A 50 -0.65 9.96 -20.61
CA PHE A 50 -2.04 9.80 -21.01
C PHE A 50 -2.21 9.68 -22.53
N ALA A 51 -1.50 10.51 -23.30
CA ALA A 51 -1.59 10.52 -24.75
C ALA A 51 -1.04 9.22 -25.35
N ILE A 52 0.06 8.70 -24.79
CA ILE A 52 0.66 7.41 -25.17
C ILE A 52 -0.33 6.28 -24.87
N ALA A 53 -0.91 6.23 -23.67
CA ALA A 53 -1.89 5.21 -23.29
C ALA A 53 -3.12 5.23 -24.22
N GLY A 54 -3.66 6.42 -24.53
CA GLY A 54 -4.79 6.58 -25.43
C GLY A 54 -4.51 6.09 -26.85
N ARG A 55 -3.33 6.42 -27.41
CA ARG A 55 -2.91 5.94 -28.73
C ARG A 55 -2.69 4.43 -28.75
N HIS A 56 -2.07 3.86 -27.72
CA HIS A 56 -1.77 2.42 -27.64
C HIS A 56 -3.04 1.57 -27.56
N LEU A 57 -4.07 2.07 -26.88
CA LEU A 57 -5.37 1.41 -26.77
C LEU A 57 -6.34 1.72 -27.93
N ALA A 58 -5.95 2.59 -28.87
CA ALA A 58 -6.80 2.95 -30.00
C ALA A 58 -7.04 1.72 -30.89
N GLY A 59 -8.30 1.34 -31.07
CA GLY A 59 -8.68 0.18 -31.89
C GLY A 59 -8.48 -1.18 -31.20
N TYR A 60 -8.24 -1.21 -29.88
CA TYR A 60 -8.21 -2.47 -29.14
C TYR A 60 -9.53 -3.24 -29.32
N ALA A 61 -9.42 -4.49 -29.77
CA ALA A 61 -10.55 -5.39 -30.07
C ALA A 61 -10.38 -6.78 -29.43
N GLY A 62 -9.68 -6.84 -28.29
CA GLY A 62 -9.46 -8.10 -27.56
C GLY A 62 -10.57 -8.44 -26.55
N PRO A 63 -10.35 -9.46 -25.70
CA PRO A 63 -11.40 -10.00 -24.82
C PRO A 63 -11.69 -9.15 -23.59
N HIS A 64 -10.89 -8.13 -23.29
CA HIS A 64 -11.05 -7.28 -22.12
C HIS A 64 -11.97 -6.09 -22.41
N ARG A 65 -12.65 -5.60 -21.37
CA ARG A 65 -13.32 -4.29 -21.45
C ARG A 65 -12.34 -3.22 -20.99
N VAL A 66 -11.82 -2.44 -21.92
CA VAL A 66 -10.78 -1.46 -21.62
C VAL A 66 -11.34 -0.04 -21.66
N SER A 67 -10.90 0.80 -20.72
CA SER A 67 -11.12 2.23 -20.73
C SER A 67 -9.85 2.98 -20.35
N VAL A 68 -9.69 4.19 -20.87
CA VAL A 68 -8.59 5.09 -20.55
C VAL A 68 -9.18 6.41 -20.03
N ARG A 69 -8.64 6.92 -18.92
CA ARG A 69 -9.08 8.19 -18.33
C ARG A 69 -7.91 8.99 -17.77
N ARG A 70 -8.18 10.27 -17.53
CA ARG A 70 -7.25 11.21 -16.89
C ARG A 70 -7.95 11.95 -15.75
N CYS A 71 -7.27 12.09 -14.62
CA CYS A 71 -7.71 12.99 -13.55
C CYS A 71 -7.61 14.46 -14.01
N ALA A 72 -8.51 15.32 -13.54
CA ALA A 72 -8.47 16.76 -13.87
C ALA A 72 -7.27 17.49 -13.25
N GLN A 73 -6.73 16.95 -12.15
CA GLN A 73 -5.54 17.42 -11.45
C GLN A 73 -4.88 16.23 -10.77
N ASN A 74 -3.60 16.34 -10.39
CA ASN A 74 -2.95 15.30 -9.60
C ASN A 74 -3.63 15.18 -8.23
N ARG A 75 -4.14 13.99 -7.91
CA ARG A 75 -4.89 13.70 -6.67
C ARG A 75 -4.01 13.02 -5.63
N GLY A 76 -2.90 12.41 -6.07
CA GLY A 76 -2.11 11.51 -5.27
C GLY A 76 -2.76 10.12 -5.17
N VAL A 77 -1.93 9.10 -4.95
CA VAL A 77 -2.30 7.68 -5.07
C VAL A 77 -3.56 7.29 -4.29
N SER A 78 -3.72 7.73 -3.03
CA SER A 78 -4.89 7.37 -2.21
C SER A 78 -6.21 7.90 -2.78
N ALA A 79 -6.25 9.16 -3.20
CA ALA A 79 -7.44 9.78 -3.76
C ALA A 79 -7.73 9.26 -5.17
N HIS A 80 -6.67 9.06 -5.97
CA HIS A 80 -6.74 8.45 -7.30
C HIS A 80 -7.33 7.04 -7.26
N LEU A 81 -6.84 6.18 -6.36
CA LEU A 81 -7.41 4.84 -6.15
C LEU A 81 -8.86 4.90 -5.64
N SER A 82 -9.19 5.86 -4.77
CA SER A 82 -10.57 6.01 -4.26
C SER A 82 -11.57 6.34 -5.37
N GLU A 83 -11.19 7.20 -6.32
CA GLU A 83 -12.00 7.46 -7.51
C GLU A 83 -12.16 6.19 -8.36
N LEU A 84 -11.09 5.42 -8.52
CA LEU A 84 -11.12 4.18 -9.30
C LEU A 84 -11.97 3.08 -8.66
N PHE A 85 -11.90 2.88 -7.33
CA PHE A 85 -12.75 1.93 -6.64
C PHE A 85 -14.24 2.26 -6.77
N ALA A 86 -14.59 3.55 -6.81
CA ALA A 86 -15.96 4.00 -7.03
C ALA A 86 -16.45 3.76 -8.46
N LEU A 87 -15.57 3.88 -9.45
CA LEU A 87 -15.90 3.73 -10.88
C LEU A 87 -15.92 2.27 -11.35
N ALA A 88 -15.02 1.45 -10.80
CA ALA A 88 -14.86 0.06 -11.16
C ALA A 88 -16.14 -0.75 -10.91
N ARG A 89 -16.37 -1.80 -11.70
CA ARG A 89 -17.58 -2.64 -11.66
C ARG A 89 -17.36 -4.05 -11.10
N GLY A 90 -16.13 -4.55 -11.15
CA GLY A 90 -15.78 -5.91 -10.73
C GLY A 90 -15.96 -6.16 -9.23
N ARG A 91 -16.22 -7.41 -8.86
CA ARG A 91 -16.28 -7.85 -7.46
C ARG A 91 -14.93 -7.76 -6.76
N TYR A 92 -13.85 -7.92 -7.51
CA TYR A 92 -12.48 -7.83 -7.04
C TYR A 92 -11.74 -6.70 -7.75
N PHE A 93 -10.91 -5.99 -7.00
CA PHE A 93 -9.99 -4.99 -7.54
C PHE A 93 -8.59 -5.57 -7.61
N VAL A 94 -7.89 -5.38 -8.73
CA VAL A 94 -6.47 -5.72 -8.89
C VAL A 94 -5.72 -4.45 -9.25
N ILE A 95 -4.84 -3.98 -8.37
CA ILE A 95 -4.07 -2.75 -8.61
C ILE A 95 -2.84 -3.09 -9.43
N MET A 96 -2.60 -2.36 -10.52
CA MET A 96 -1.39 -2.47 -11.32
C MET A 96 -0.77 -1.07 -11.47
N ALA A 97 0.56 -0.98 -11.42
CA ALA A 97 1.27 0.29 -11.59
C ALA A 97 1.76 0.43 -13.04
N GLY A 98 1.74 1.66 -13.56
CA GLY A 98 2.15 1.98 -14.93
C GLY A 98 3.64 1.82 -15.22
N ASP A 99 4.44 1.44 -14.22
CA ASP A 99 5.88 1.17 -14.32
C ASP A 99 6.26 -0.29 -14.07
N ASP A 100 5.31 -1.14 -13.64
CA ASP A 100 5.52 -2.55 -13.35
C ASP A 100 4.98 -3.46 -14.48
N LEU A 101 5.41 -4.73 -14.48
CA LEU A 101 4.87 -5.73 -15.40
C LEU A 101 4.08 -6.78 -14.61
N ALA A 102 2.77 -6.84 -14.82
CA ALA A 102 1.93 -7.91 -14.29
C ALA A 102 2.12 -9.19 -15.12
N ARG A 103 2.27 -10.34 -14.46
CA ARG A 103 2.37 -11.62 -15.17
C ARG A 103 0.99 -12.05 -15.71
N PRO A 104 0.92 -12.75 -16.86
CA PRO A 104 -0.35 -13.11 -17.53
C PRO A 104 -1.37 -13.81 -16.63
N GLN A 105 -0.90 -14.63 -15.68
CA GLN A 105 -1.72 -15.41 -14.77
C GLN A 105 -2.17 -14.66 -13.51
N ARG A 106 -1.80 -13.38 -13.34
CA ARG A 106 -2.03 -12.63 -12.08
C ARG A 106 -3.51 -12.54 -11.72
N VAL A 107 -4.37 -12.17 -12.67
CA VAL A 107 -5.82 -12.09 -12.45
C VAL A 107 -6.41 -13.46 -12.16
N ALA A 108 -6.02 -14.50 -12.90
CA ALA A 108 -6.47 -15.87 -12.68
C ALA A 108 -6.10 -16.39 -11.28
N ALA A 109 -4.85 -16.18 -10.85
CA ALA A 109 -4.39 -16.57 -9.53
C ALA A 109 -5.11 -15.80 -8.41
N THR A 110 -5.39 -14.51 -8.62
CA THR A 110 -6.13 -13.67 -7.68
C THR A 110 -7.56 -14.19 -7.51
N LEU A 111 -8.25 -14.51 -8.61
CA LEU A 111 -9.61 -15.04 -8.59
C LEU A 111 -9.67 -16.37 -7.83
N ALA A 112 -8.82 -17.33 -8.22
CA ALA A 112 -8.76 -18.63 -7.57
C ALA A 112 -8.48 -18.52 -6.06
N ALA A 113 -7.59 -17.62 -5.65
CA ALA A 113 -7.28 -17.40 -4.24
C ALA A 113 -8.46 -16.80 -3.45
N PHE A 114 -9.19 -15.83 -4.01
CA PHE A 114 -10.38 -15.29 -3.36
C PHE A 114 -11.54 -16.30 -3.29
N GLU A 115 -11.72 -17.12 -4.32
CA GLU A 115 -12.76 -18.17 -4.34
C GLU A 115 -12.49 -19.27 -3.33
N ALA A 116 -11.23 -19.71 -3.22
CA ALA A 116 -10.81 -20.71 -2.24
C ALA A 116 -10.81 -20.19 -0.79
N ASN A 117 -10.76 -18.86 -0.59
CA ASN A 117 -10.66 -18.25 0.74
C ASN A 117 -11.72 -17.14 0.93
N PRO A 118 -12.97 -17.50 1.27
CA PRO A 118 -14.07 -16.53 1.44
C PRO A 118 -13.83 -15.47 2.52
N ASP A 119 -12.96 -15.75 3.49
CA ASP A 119 -12.65 -14.85 4.60
C ASP A 119 -11.39 -13.97 4.37
N VAL A 120 -10.78 -14.07 3.19
CA VAL A 120 -9.68 -13.22 2.76
C VAL A 120 -10.21 -11.99 2.02
N TYR A 121 -9.82 -10.80 2.46
CA TYR A 121 -10.28 -9.51 1.91
C TYR A 121 -9.18 -8.74 1.18
N ALA A 122 -7.90 -9.10 1.40
CA ALA A 122 -6.76 -8.57 0.66
C ALA A 122 -5.82 -9.69 0.24
N LEU A 123 -5.36 -9.61 -1.00
CA LEU A 123 -4.36 -10.46 -1.59
C LEU A 123 -3.15 -9.62 -1.98
N GLY A 124 -1.97 -10.17 -1.77
CA GLY A 124 -0.76 -9.72 -2.45
C GLY A 124 0.05 -10.92 -2.87
N SER A 125 1.17 -10.66 -3.51
CA SER A 125 2.14 -11.69 -3.88
C SER A 125 3.53 -11.22 -3.51
N ILE A 126 4.46 -12.19 -3.42
CA ILE A 126 5.87 -11.86 -3.61
C ILE A 126 6.06 -11.28 -5.01
N VAL A 127 7.17 -10.58 -5.22
CA VAL A 127 7.50 -9.97 -6.51
C VAL A 127 8.93 -10.29 -6.90
N ASP A 128 9.20 -10.32 -8.19
CA ASP A 128 10.56 -10.27 -8.70
C ASP A 128 10.88 -8.81 -9.04
N GLU A 129 12.08 -8.34 -8.75
CA GLU A 129 12.51 -6.98 -9.08
C GLU A 129 13.18 -6.95 -10.45
N ILE A 130 12.87 -5.91 -11.22
CA ILE A 130 13.49 -5.60 -12.50
C ILE A 130 14.11 -4.19 -12.47
N ASP A 131 15.09 -3.95 -13.32
CA ASP A 131 15.67 -2.62 -13.50
C ASP A 131 14.81 -1.73 -14.42
N LEU A 132 15.27 -0.50 -14.67
CA LEU A 132 14.60 0.46 -15.53
C LEU A 132 14.43 -0.02 -16.99
N GLN A 133 15.18 -1.03 -17.42
CA GLN A 133 15.10 -1.63 -18.75
C GLN A 133 14.31 -2.95 -18.75
N GLY A 134 13.78 -3.38 -17.60
CA GLY A 134 13.04 -4.63 -17.44
C GLY A 134 13.92 -5.86 -17.25
N ARG A 135 15.23 -5.71 -17.00
CA ARG A 135 16.13 -6.84 -16.76
C ARG A 135 16.00 -7.32 -15.30
N PRO A 136 16.01 -8.65 -15.06
CA PRO A 136 15.91 -9.19 -13.71
C PRO A 136 17.00 -8.70 -12.74
N LEU A 137 16.62 -8.42 -11.50
CA LEU A 137 17.53 -8.01 -10.41
C LEU A 137 17.51 -8.99 -9.24
N ARG A 138 16.36 -9.13 -8.57
CA ARG A 138 16.19 -9.99 -7.39
C ARG A 138 14.89 -10.75 -7.51
N GLN A 139 14.88 -12.02 -7.11
CA GLN A 139 13.68 -12.84 -7.16
C GLN A 139 13.08 -13.02 -5.77
N GLY A 140 11.76 -13.19 -5.73
CA GLY A 140 10.99 -13.52 -4.55
C GLY A 140 11.27 -12.58 -3.39
N VAL A 141 10.99 -11.29 -3.56
CA VAL A 141 11.12 -10.29 -2.49
C VAL A 141 9.75 -9.82 -2.00
N ARG A 142 9.76 -8.94 -0.98
CA ARG A 142 8.55 -8.29 -0.40
C ARG A 142 7.55 -9.27 0.24
N HIS A 143 8.07 -10.25 0.96
CA HIS A 143 7.25 -11.21 1.70
C HIS A 143 6.40 -10.59 2.81
N MET A 144 5.17 -11.05 2.88
CA MET A 144 4.33 -11.05 4.08
C MET A 144 4.08 -12.52 4.49
N PRO A 145 3.64 -12.81 5.72
CA PRO A 145 3.19 -14.15 6.06
C PRO A 145 2.13 -14.62 5.06
N ALA A 146 2.14 -15.92 4.72
CA ALA A 146 1.20 -16.50 3.77
C ALA A 146 -0.25 -16.14 4.12
N GLN A 147 -0.60 -16.16 5.42
CA GLN A 147 -1.86 -15.64 5.95
C GLN A 147 -1.58 -14.72 7.14
N PHE A 148 -2.34 -13.64 7.27
CA PHE A 148 -2.21 -12.72 8.41
C PHE A 148 -3.55 -12.06 8.80
N GLY A 149 -3.68 -11.73 10.08
CA GLY A 149 -4.78 -10.94 10.63
C GLY A 149 -4.27 -9.78 11.49
N LEU A 150 -5.16 -9.16 12.27
CA LEU A 150 -4.83 -8.03 13.15
C LEU A 150 -3.71 -8.35 14.16
N ASP A 151 -3.65 -9.61 14.61
CA ASP A 151 -2.64 -10.12 15.53
C ASP A 151 -1.21 -9.98 15.00
N TYR A 152 -1.02 -10.11 13.68
CA TYR A 152 0.28 -9.91 13.04
C TYR A 152 0.79 -8.49 13.25
N PHE A 153 -0.05 -7.47 13.04
CA PHE A 153 0.33 -6.06 13.18
C PHE A 153 0.66 -5.70 14.63
N VAL A 154 -0.10 -6.26 15.58
CA VAL A 154 0.18 -6.13 17.02
C VAL A 154 1.55 -6.70 17.36
N ARG A 155 1.88 -7.92 16.88
CA ARG A 155 3.20 -8.54 17.11
C ARG A 155 4.33 -7.79 16.42
N ALA A 156 4.13 -7.36 15.18
CA ALA A 156 5.15 -6.66 14.39
C ALA A 156 5.49 -5.28 14.98
N GLY A 157 4.49 -4.60 15.56
CA GLY A 157 4.65 -3.30 16.20
C GLY A 157 5.17 -2.22 15.25
N LYS A 158 4.94 -2.36 13.94
CA LYS A 158 5.31 -1.41 12.88
C LYS A 158 4.24 -1.40 11.79
N LEU A 159 4.31 -0.38 10.94
CA LEU A 159 3.72 -0.45 9.61
C LEU A 159 4.28 -1.67 8.87
N ALA A 160 3.35 -2.46 8.35
CA ALA A 160 3.59 -3.64 7.54
C ALA A 160 2.41 -3.72 6.57
N THR A 161 2.64 -4.20 5.36
CA THR A 161 1.62 -4.13 4.31
C THR A 161 1.96 -5.08 3.19
N LEU A 162 0.94 -5.50 2.46
CA LEU A 162 1.12 -6.00 1.10
C LEU A 162 1.58 -4.82 0.22
N LEU A 163 2.45 -5.08 -0.75
CA LEU A 163 2.94 -4.05 -1.65
C LEU A 163 1.77 -3.48 -2.46
N GLY A 164 1.62 -2.16 -2.54
CA GLY A 164 0.53 -1.52 -3.27
C GLY A 164 0.39 -2.00 -4.72
N ALA A 165 1.51 -2.16 -5.44
CA ALA A 165 1.54 -2.71 -6.79
C ALA A 165 1.09 -4.17 -6.89
N SER A 166 1.23 -4.96 -5.82
CA SER A 166 0.78 -6.36 -5.76
C SER A 166 -0.60 -6.57 -5.16
N LEU A 167 -1.22 -5.49 -4.67
CA LEU A 167 -2.45 -5.56 -3.92
C LEU A 167 -3.65 -5.87 -4.81
N ALA A 168 -4.47 -6.80 -4.36
CA ALA A 168 -5.82 -7.05 -4.83
C ALA A 168 -6.78 -7.11 -3.65
N LEU A 169 -8.01 -6.66 -3.84
CA LEU A 169 -8.98 -6.42 -2.78
C LEU A 169 -10.37 -6.92 -3.16
N ARG A 170 -11.10 -7.36 -2.14
CA ARG A 170 -12.56 -7.47 -2.21
C ARG A 170 -13.19 -6.08 -2.27
N ARG A 171 -14.21 -5.90 -3.12
CA ARG A 171 -14.98 -4.65 -3.24
C ARG A 171 -15.52 -4.18 -1.89
N GLU A 172 -15.91 -5.14 -1.05
CA GLU A 172 -16.44 -4.94 0.30
C GLU A 172 -15.51 -4.08 1.18
N VAL A 173 -14.19 -4.10 0.93
CA VAL A 173 -13.23 -3.22 1.64
C VAL A 173 -13.51 -1.75 1.32
N PHE A 174 -13.76 -1.41 0.07
CA PHE A 174 -14.09 -0.03 -0.30
C PHE A 174 -15.52 0.33 0.09
N GLU A 175 -16.49 -0.56 -0.10
CA GLU A 175 -17.89 -0.27 0.24
C GLU A 175 -18.09 -0.04 1.74
N CYS A 176 -17.39 -0.78 2.58
CA CYS A 176 -17.49 -0.64 4.04
C CYS A 176 -16.86 0.67 4.55
N PHE A 177 -15.70 1.05 4.03
CA PHE A 177 -14.91 2.14 4.60
C PHE A 177 -14.86 3.42 3.74
N GLY A 178 -15.33 3.36 2.50
CA GLY A 178 -15.32 4.47 1.55
C GLY A 178 -13.90 4.94 1.18
N PRO A 179 -13.79 6.19 0.70
CA PRO A 179 -12.52 6.76 0.24
C PRO A 179 -11.37 6.68 1.26
N LEU A 180 -10.16 6.56 0.73
CA LEU A 180 -8.91 6.57 1.48
C LEU A 180 -8.58 7.99 1.96
N ARG A 181 -8.00 8.07 3.16
CA ARG A 181 -7.52 9.32 3.76
C ARG A 181 -6.04 9.18 4.09
N GLY A 182 -5.24 10.20 3.80
CA GLY A 182 -3.80 10.18 4.09
C GLY A 182 -2.94 9.54 3.01
N SER A 183 -1.65 9.39 3.29
CA SER A 183 -0.61 9.11 2.27
C SER A 183 0.00 7.71 2.31
N ALA A 184 -0.64 6.74 2.97
CA ALA A 184 -0.15 5.36 3.15
C ALA A 184 -1.23 4.36 2.73
N GLU A 185 -1.60 4.42 1.45
CA GLU A 185 -2.71 3.68 0.87
C GLU A 185 -2.60 2.16 1.07
N ASP A 186 -1.39 1.61 0.89
CA ASP A 186 -1.13 0.18 1.01
C ASP A 186 -1.40 -0.34 2.42
N ASN A 187 -0.87 0.36 3.44
CA ASN A 187 -1.05 0.05 4.84
C ASN A 187 -2.51 0.20 5.24
N ILE A 188 -3.17 1.27 4.80
CA ILE A 188 -4.59 1.53 5.07
C ILE A 188 -5.44 0.40 4.50
N LEU A 189 -5.29 0.08 3.21
CA LEU A 189 -6.08 -0.95 2.54
C LEU A 189 -5.84 -2.33 3.15
N THR A 190 -4.58 -2.68 3.43
CA THR A 190 -4.23 -3.95 4.05
C THR A 190 -4.85 -4.10 5.45
N LEU A 191 -4.83 -3.04 6.26
CA LEU A 191 -5.42 -3.05 7.61
C LEU A 191 -6.94 -3.03 7.59
N ARG A 192 -7.56 -2.25 6.69
CA ARG A 192 -9.01 -2.28 6.46
C ARG A 192 -9.48 -3.67 6.06
N ALA A 193 -8.78 -4.35 5.17
CA ALA A 193 -9.07 -5.74 4.83
C ALA A 193 -8.92 -6.69 6.05
N ALA A 194 -7.87 -6.52 6.85
CA ALA A 194 -7.67 -7.29 8.07
C ALA A 194 -8.72 -7.00 9.16
N LEU A 195 -9.42 -5.86 9.12
CA LEU A 195 -10.59 -5.59 9.98
C LEU A 195 -11.81 -6.43 9.56
N LEU A 196 -12.01 -6.66 8.26
CA LEU A 196 -13.12 -7.47 7.74
C LEU A 196 -12.86 -8.98 7.81
N GLY A 197 -11.60 -9.41 7.65
CA GLY A 197 -11.24 -10.82 7.73
C GLY A 197 -9.75 -11.02 7.88
N ARG A 198 -9.13 -11.70 6.91
CA ARG A 198 -7.68 -11.94 6.82
C ARG A 198 -7.09 -11.38 5.52
N GLY A 199 -5.78 -11.23 5.50
CA GLY A 199 -5.01 -11.05 4.27
C GLY A 199 -4.23 -12.32 3.93
N LEU A 200 -3.93 -12.51 2.65
CA LEU A 200 -3.13 -13.62 2.13
C LEU A 200 -2.02 -13.08 1.22
N CYS A 201 -0.82 -13.62 1.36
CA CYS A 201 0.32 -13.34 0.50
C CYS A 201 0.68 -14.60 -0.28
N LEU A 202 0.53 -14.56 -1.60
CA LEU A 202 0.89 -15.68 -2.47
C LEU A 202 2.41 -15.79 -2.58
N GLU A 203 2.92 -17.02 -2.46
CA GLU A 203 4.34 -17.35 -2.64
C GLU A 203 4.75 -17.40 -4.12
N GLN A 204 3.82 -17.25 -5.05
CA GLN A 204 4.11 -17.09 -6.47
C GLN A 204 4.42 -15.63 -6.77
N ALA A 205 5.53 -15.35 -7.46
CA ALA A 205 5.78 -14.04 -8.04
C ALA A 205 4.80 -13.80 -9.21
N LEU A 206 3.93 -12.80 -9.08
CA LEU A 206 2.92 -12.42 -10.08
C LEU A 206 3.22 -11.08 -10.75
N ILE A 207 4.33 -10.44 -10.39
CA ILE A 207 4.70 -9.10 -10.83
C ILE A 207 6.22 -9.02 -10.91
N ASP A 208 6.67 -8.39 -11.99
CA ASP A 208 8.03 -7.91 -12.13
C ASP A 208 8.03 -6.41 -11.78
N TYR A 209 8.49 -6.11 -10.57
CA TYR A 209 8.44 -4.82 -9.90
C TYR A 209 9.65 -3.95 -10.26
N ARG A 210 9.43 -2.81 -10.89
CA ARG A 210 10.50 -1.96 -11.40
C ARG A 210 11.15 -1.14 -10.29
N GLN A 211 12.46 -1.30 -10.13
CA GLN A 211 13.25 -0.43 -9.26
C GLN A 211 13.47 0.91 -9.97
N ASN A 212 12.68 1.91 -9.59
CA ASN A 212 12.89 3.29 -10.02
C ASN A 212 13.63 4.09 -8.91
N PRO A 213 14.88 4.53 -9.13
CA PRO A 213 15.62 5.38 -8.20
C PRO A 213 14.95 6.72 -7.90
N GLU A 214 14.05 7.19 -8.75
CA GLU A 214 13.25 8.41 -8.56
C GLU A 214 11.79 8.13 -8.20
N GLY A 215 11.40 6.85 -8.13
CA GLY A 215 10.03 6.41 -7.85
C GLY A 215 9.60 6.62 -6.41
N LEU A 216 8.28 6.55 -6.16
CA LEU A 216 7.71 6.80 -4.84
C LEU A 216 8.37 5.96 -3.73
N GLY A 217 8.71 4.70 -4.04
CA GLY A 217 9.38 3.73 -3.17
C GLY A 217 10.84 4.07 -2.84
N SER A 218 11.62 4.64 -3.76
CA SER A 218 13.02 5.01 -3.48
C SER A 218 13.09 6.21 -2.53
N TRP A 219 12.24 7.23 -2.74
CA TRP A 219 12.12 8.37 -1.83
C TRP A 219 11.57 7.97 -0.46
N LEU A 220 10.76 6.90 -0.38
CA LEU A 220 10.23 6.34 0.87
C LEU A 220 11.31 5.64 1.71
N PHE A 221 12.21 4.88 1.07
CA PHE A 221 13.10 3.93 1.76
C PHE A 221 14.60 4.15 1.56
N ALA A 222 15.05 5.16 0.79
CA ALA A 222 16.46 5.46 0.60
C ALA A 222 17.17 5.64 1.96
N ARG A 223 18.09 4.73 2.28
CA ARG A 223 18.91 4.75 3.50
C ARG A 223 20.34 5.23 3.26
N HIS A 224 20.76 5.38 2.00
CA HIS A 224 22.17 5.50 1.64
C HIS A 224 22.76 6.91 1.76
N ASP A 225 21.95 7.97 1.79
CA ASP A 225 22.44 9.35 1.92
C ASP A 225 21.89 10.05 3.18
N ALA A 226 22.72 10.08 4.23
CA ALA A 226 22.34 10.51 5.57
C ALA A 226 22.57 12.02 5.82
N THR A 227 22.09 12.90 4.93
CA THR A 227 22.07 14.32 5.29
C THR A 227 21.03 14.58 6.39
N PRO A 228 21.29 15.48 7.36
CA PRO A 228 20.33 15.91 8.39
C PRO A 228 18.92 16.20 7.87
N GLN A 229 18.84 16.88 6.71
CA GLN A 229 17.59 17.27 6.08
C GLN A 229 16.82 16.05 5.55
N ARG A 230 17.50 15.11 4.87
CA ARG A 230 16.87 13.87 4.38
C ARG A 230 16.42 12.98 5.54
N PHE A 231 17.22 12.89 6.61
CA PHE A 231 16.83 12.18 7.83
C PHE A 231 15.54 12.75 8.43
N ARG A 232 15.48 14.08 8.60
CA ARG A 232 14.33 14.78 9.16
C ARG A 232 13.07 14.57 8.31
N ARG A 233 13.14 14.83 7.00
CA ARG A 233 12.01 14.62 6.08
C ARG A 233 11.47 13.19 6.13
N ARG A 234 12.35 12.19 6.18
CA ARG A 234 11.95 10.78 6.32
C ARG A 234 11.21 10.52 7.63
N TYR A 235 11.71 11.06 8.75
CA TYR A 235 11.04 10.90 10.05
C TYR A 235 9.68 11.63 10.07
N GLU A 236 9.59 12.86 9.60
CA GLU A 236 8.33 13.62 9.51
C GLU A 236 7.30 12.87 8.66
N ARG A 237 7.72 12.32 7.51
CA ARG A 237 6.87 11.48 6.67
C ARG A 237 6.42 10.21 7.39
N THR A 238 7.35 9.51 8.05
CA THR A 238 7.01 8.29 8.80
C THR A 238 6.02 8.59 9.93
N VAL A 239 6.21 9.70 10.65
CA VAL A 239 5.27 10.17 11.68
C VAL A 239 3.89 10.40 11.08
N ARG A 240 3.81 11.06 9.92
CA ARG A 240 2.55 11.28 9.21
C ARG A 240 1.89 9.96 8.83
N MET A 241 2.62 9.02 8.23
CA MET A 241 2.08 7.71 7.87
C MET A 241 1.49 6.97 9.09
N TYR A 242 2.19 6.94 10.23
CA TYR A 242 1.65 6.31 11.44
C TYR A 242 0.40 7.00 11.96
N ARG A 243 0.31 8.34 11.87
CA ARG A 243 -0.87 9.10 12.28
C ARG A 243 -2.03 8.83 11.33
N ASP A 244 -1.82 8.98 10.03
CA ASP A 244 -2.82 8.74 8.99
C ASP A 244 -3.43 7.34 9.10
N VAL A 245 -2.60 6.30 9.27
CA VAL A 245 -3.08 4.92 9.40
C VAL A 245 -3.83 4.70 10.72
N ALA A 246 -3.40 5.34 11.81
CA ALA A 246 -4.10 5.26 13.09
C ALA A 246 -5.46 5.98 13.06
N ASP A 247 -5.51 7.17 12.47
CA ASP A 247 -6.74 7.95 12.25
C ASP A 247 -7.72 7.15 11.37
N ASP A 248 -7.21 6.47 10.34
CA ASP A 248 -8.03 5.64 9.46
C ASP A 248 -8.64 4.44 10.17
N ILE A 249 -7.85 3.69 10.98
CA ILE A 249 -8.37 2.56 11.76
C ILE A 249 -9.42 3.01 12.77
N GLU A 250 -9.20 4.13 13.47
CA GLU A 250 -10.20 4.70 14.39
C GLU A 250 -11.52 4.99 13.65
N ALA A 251 -11.45 5.64 12.49
CA ALA A 251 -12.63 5.91 11.67
C ALA A 251 -13.28 4.62 11.13
N ALA A 252 -12.49 3.61 10.76
CA ALA A 252 -12.96 2.31 10.30
C ALA A 252 -13.69 1.55 11.42
N LEU A 253 -13.20 1.62 12.67
CA LEU A 253 -13.85 0.99 13.82
C LEU A 253 -15.22 1.58 14.15
N ALA A 254 -15.42 2.89 13.89
CA ALA A 254 -16.71 3.53 14.03
C ALA A 254 -17.74 3.04 12.98
N ARG A 255 -17.27 2.58 11.81
CA ARG A 255 -18.11 2.00 10.75
C ARG A 255 -18.37 0.51 10.91
N LEU A 256 -17.70 -0.15 11.84
CA LEU A 256 -17.86 -1.58 12.13
C LEU A 256 -18.35 -1.81 13.56
N PRO A 257 -19.58 -1.41 13.93
CA PRO A 257 -20.10 -1.65 15.29
C PRO A 257 -20.16 -3.15 15.62
N ALA A 258 -20.43 -4.00 14.63
CA ALA A 258 -20.56 -5.46 14.78
C ALA A 258 -19.22 -6.22 14.89
N LEU A 259 -18.07 -5.54 14.85
CA LEU A 259 -16.77 -6.21 15.01
C LEU A 259 -16.69 -6.89 16.38
N THR A 260 -16.30 -8.17 16.40
CA THR A 260 -16.26 -8.96 17.64
C THR A 260 -15.32 -8.32 18.69
N PRO A 261 -15.63 -8.43 20.00
CA PRO A 261 -14.81 -7.80 21.03
C PRO A 261 -13.31 -8.16 20.97
N PRO A 262 -12.90 -9.42 20.70
CA PRO A 262 -11.48 -9.75 20.56
C PRO A 262 -10.81 -9.03 19.38
N ARG A 263 -11.49 -8.92 18.22
CA ARG A 263 -10.95 -8.23 17.03
C ARG A 263 -10.88 -6.72 17.25
N ARG A 264 -11.90 -6.14 17.89
CA ARG A 264 -11.90 -4.72 18.28
C ARG A 264 -10.73 -4.39 19.20
N ALA A 265 -10.49 -5.21 20.22
CA ALA A 265 -9.36 -5.02 21.13
C ALA A 265 -7.99 -5.07 20.43
N LEU A 266 -7.83 -5.95 19.42
CA LEU A 266 -6.62 -5.98 18.59
C LEU A 266 -6.48 -4.70 17.76
N ALA A 267 -7.55 -4.24 17.11
CA ALA A 267 -7.54 -3.02 16.30
C ALA A 267 -7.21 -1.77 17.13
N GLU A 268 -7.85 -1.59 18.29
CA GLU A 268 -7.56 -0.49 19.22
C GLU A 268 -6.12 -0.54 19.73
N ARG A 269 -5.57 -1.75 19.91
CA ARG A 269 -4.17 -1.93 20.25
C ARG A 269 -3.23 -1.53 19.12
N ILE A 270 -3.56 -1.83 17.86
CA ILE A 270 -2.81 -1.35 16.69
C ILE A 270 -2.79 0.18 16.67
N VAL A 271 -3.95 0.82 16.87
CA VAL A 271 -4.05 2.29 16.98
C VAL A 271 -3.10 2.81 18.06
N ARG A 272 -3.15 2.27 19.29
CA ARG A 272 -2.23 2.68 20.37
C ARG A 272 -0.76 2.52 19.98
N ILE A 273 -0.39 1.38 19.42
CA ILE A 273 0.98 1.10 18.96
C ILE A 273 1.42 2.16 17.95
N TYR A 274 0.56 2.50 16.97
CA TYR A 274 0.90 3.44 15.90
C TYR A 274 0.99 4.88 16.41
N ARG A 275 0.11 5.29 17.33
CA ARG A 275 0.21 6.57 18.03
C ARG A 275 1.52 6.68 18.82
N ILE A 276 1.90 5.64 19.57
CA ILE A 276 3.18 5.61 20.31
C ILE A 276 4.38 5.71 19.34
N GLU A 277 4.33 4.99 18.22
CA GLU A 277 5.39 5.02 17.20
C GLU A 277 5.53 6.41 16.54
N ALA A 278 4.42 7.10 16.30
CA ALA A 278 4.41 8.48 15.80
C ALA A 278 4.97 9.45 16.84
N ASP A 279 4.50 9.38 18.08
CA ASP A 279 4.93 10.26 19.18
C ASP A 279 6.42 10.09 19.46
N ALA A 280 6.91 8.84 19.52
CA ALA A 280 8.32 8.56 19.77
C ALA A 280 9.24 9.13 18.67
N ARG A 281 8.82 9.07 17.40
CA ARG A 281 9.59 9.65 16.29
C ARG A 281 9.51 11.18 16.25
N SER A 282 8.34 11.74 16.53
CA SER A 282 8.18 13.19 16.62
C SER A 282 8.99 13.79 17.77
N ALA A 283 9.04 13.11 18.91
CA ALA A 283 9.87 13.52 20.05
C ALA A 283 11.36 13.58 19.69
N ILE A 284 11.85 12.60 18.93
CA ILE A 284 13.25 12.56 18.48
C ILE A 284 13.63 13.79 17.66
N LEU A 285 12.73 14.26 16.79
CA LEU A 285 13.00 15.39 15.90
C LEU A 285 13.06 16.72 16.65
N ASP A 286 12.05 17.01 17.47
CA ASP A 286 11.75 18.40 17.88
C ASP A 286 11.70 18.61 19.39
N ARG A 287 11.72 17.55 20.20
CA ARG A 287 11.48 17.65 21.64
C ARG A 287 12.76 17.45 22.47
N PRO A 288 12.88 18.12 23.64
CA PRO A 288 13.97 17.86 24.57
C PRO A 288 13.91 16.43 25.09
N ARG A 289 15.07 15.84 25.44
CA ARG A 289 15.20 14.41 25.81
C ARG A 289 14.24 13.95 26.93
N ARG A 290 13.93 14.82 27.90
CA ARG A 290 12.97 14.51 28.97
C ARG A 290 11.58 14.13 28.42
N GLU A 291 11.17 14.72 27.30
CA GLU A 291 9.86 14.46 26.68
C GLU A 291 9.84 13.15 25.88
N TRP A 292 11.00 12.51 25.66
CA TRP A 292 11.07 11.20 25.03
C TRP A 292 10.66 10.07 26.00
N LEU A 293 10.78 10.31 27.31
CA LEU A 293 10.49 9.31 28.35
C LEU A 293 9.03 8.84 28.30
N GLY A 294 8.08 9.74 28.03
CA GLY A 294 6.66 9.41 27.94
C GLY A 294 6.34 8.38 26.84
N PRO A 295 6.67 8.64 25.56
CA PRO A 295 6.52 7.66 24.50
C PRO A 295 7.31 6.36 24.71
N ILE A 296 8.54 6.44 25.24
CA ILE A 296 9.36 5.25 25.53
C ILE A 296 8.68 4.36 26.58
N TRP A 297 8.19 4.95 27.68
CA TRP A 297 7.55 4.20 28.75
C TRP A 297 6.22 3.58 28.31
N ARG A 298 5.39 4.32 27.56
CA ARG A 298 4.19 3.75 26.93
C ARG A 298 4.54 2.57 26.01
N GLY A 299 5.61 2.69 25.23
CA GLY A 299 6.07 1.62 24.34
C GLY A 299 6.64 0.39 25.07
N LEU A 300 7.30 0.56 26.22
CA LEU A 300 7.75 -0.57 27.06
C LEU A 300 6.58 -1.37 27.66
N ARG A 301 5.43 -0.74 27.86
CA ARG A 301 4.20 -1.40 28.32
C ARG A 301 3.49 -2.18 27.22
N GLU A 302 3.80 -1.93 25.95
CA GLU A 302 3.23 -2.65 24.81
C GLU A 302 4.19 -3.76 24.32
N PRO A 303 3.85 -5.06 24.48
CA PRO A 303 4.68 -6.16 24.03
C PRO A 303 5.29 -6.03 22.62
N GLY A 304 4.52 -5.59 21.62
CA GLY A 304 5.01 -5.39 20.24
C GLY A 304 6.02 -4.23 20.08
N LEU A 305 6.17 -3.37 21.08
CA LEU A 305 7.05 -2.20 21.07
C LEU A 305 8.19 -2.27 22.09
N ARG A 306 8.21 -3.25 23.01
CA ARG A 306 9.23 -3.37 24.07
C ARG A 306 10.65 -3.23 23.56
N ARG A 307 11.03 -4.05 22.58
CA ARG A 307 12.38 -4.02 21.99
C ARG A 307 12.72 -2.66 21.40
N LYS A 308 11.84 -2.10 20.55
CA LYS A 308 12.05 -0.78 19.91
C LYS A 308 12.14 0.34 20.94
N SER A 309 11.38 0.25 22.01
CA SER A 309 11.35 1.25 23.08
C SER A 309 12.62 1.18 23.92
N ALA A 310 13.14 -0.02 24.20
CA ALA A 310 14.46 -0.20 24.80
C ALA A 310 15.59 0.34 23.90
N GLU A 311 15.56 0.04 22.60
CA GLU A 311 16.51 0.60 21.62
C GLU A 311 16.46 2.15 21.59
N ARG A 312 15.28 2.76 21.73
CA ARG A 312 15.13 4.22 21.85
C ARG A 312 15.62 4.76 23.19
N ALA A 313 15.45 4.03 24.29
CA ALA A 313 15.97 4.41 25.59
C ALA A 313 17.51 4.51 25.56
N VAL A 314 18.18 3.56 24.88
CA VAL A 314 19.64 3.65 24.66
C VAL A 314 20.02 4.94 23.91
N LYS A 315 19.20 5.38 22.94
CA LYS A 315 19.46 6.64 22.20
C LYS A 315 19.40 7.90 23.06
N LEU A 316 18.77 7.86 24.24
CA LEU A 316 18.82 8.98 25.20
C LEU A 316 20.24 9.26 25.68
N LEU A 317 21.09 8.23 25.69
CA LEU A 317 22.48 8.32 26.15
C LEU A 317 23.44 8.75 25.04
N LEU A 318 23.01 8.71 23.76
CA LEU A 318 23.85 8.98 22.59
C LEU A 318 23.75 10.44 22.11
N PRO A 319 24.86 11.11 21.74
CA PRO A 319 24.87 12.51 21.28
C PRO A 319 23.91 12.77 20.08
N ARG A 320 23.13 13.86 20.10
CA ARG A 320 22.18 14.21 19.00
C ARG A 320 22.83 14.29 17.62
N ARG A 321 24.10 14.74 17.57
CA ARG A 321 24.93 14.81 16.36
C ARG A 321 25.05 13.46 15.64
N TRP A 322 24.99 12.34 16.35
CA TRP A 322 25.06 11.00 15.74
C TRP A 322 23.78 10.61 14.99
N PHE A 323 22.70 11.36 15.16
CA PHE A 323 21.44 11.19 14.44
C PHE A 323 21.21 12.27 13.39
N GLY A 324 22.22 13.11 13.09
CA GLY A 324 22.07 14.23 12.16
C GLY A 324 21.14 15.34 12.67
N LEU A 325 20.89 15.41 13.98
CA LEU A 325 20.05 16.43 14.60
C LEU A 325 20.93 17.49 15.26
N ARG A 326 20.62 18.78 15.06
CA ARG A 326 21.30 19.88 15.76
C ARG A 326 20.96 19.81 17.27
N GLY A 327 21.94 20.21 18.08
CA GLY A 327 21.91 20.15 19.55
C GLY A 327 20.67 20.80 20.12
#